data_AF-A0A0S8EP82-F1
#
_entry.id   AF-A0A0S8EP82-F1
#
_cell.length_a   1.000
_cell.length_b   1.000
_cell.length_c   1.000
_cell.angle_alpha   90.00
_cell.angle_beta   90.00
_cell.angle_gamma   90.00
#
_symmetry.space_group_name_H-M   'P 1'
#
loop_
_entity.id
_entity.type
_entity.pdbx_description
1 polymer ?
#
loop_
_entity_poly.entity_id
_entity_poly.type
_entity_poly.pdbx_seq_one_letter_code
_entity_poly.pdbx_strand_id
1 'polypeptide(L)'
;DKTYLEFGNAFERRFLSQGEHEDRGIEQTLDLGWEVLSMLPRDELHRLSDDLLDKHYRQEAGAEVRRESEEEGGVEGGEPATNEDEQGMSEDAR
;
A
#
# COMPACT_ATOMS: atom_id res chain seq x y z
N ASP A 1 -8.24 -25.33 -3.43
CA ASP A 1 -6.82 -25.36 -3.01
C ASP A 1 -6.05 -24.05 -3.13
N LYS A 2 -5.94 -23.44 -4.32
CA LYS A 2 -5.06 -22.25 -4.51
C LYS A 2 -5.30 -21.12 -3.49
N THR A 3 -6.56 -20.82 -3.17
CA THR A 3 -6.94 -19.81 -2.17
C THR A 3 -6.40 -20.11 -0.77
N TYR A 4 -6.39 -21.37 -0.34
CA TYR A 4 -5.83 -21.73 0.98
C TYR A 4 -4.32 -21.62 1.02
N LEU A 5 -3.63 -21.90 -0.09
CA LEU A 5 -2.18 -21.69 -0.20
C LEU A 5 -1.84 -20.19 -0.18
N GLU A 6 -2.63 -19.37 -0.85
CA GLU A 6 -2.47 -17.90 -0.82
C GLU A 6 -2.76 -17.34 0.58
N PHE A 7 -3.83 -17.79 1.21
CA PHE A 7 -4.14 -17.47 2.61
C PHE A 7 -3.00 -17.88 3.56
N GLY A 8 -2.49 -19.11 3.45
CA GLY A 8 -1.41 -19.60 4.31
C GLY A 8 -0.15 -18.75 4.18
N ASN A 9 0.25 -18.42 2.95
CA ASN A 9 1.37 -17.51 2.69
C ASN A 9 1.13 -16.11 3.26
N ALA A 10 -0.08 -15.57 3.12
CA ALA A 10 -0.42 -14.25 3.67
C ALA A 10 -0.43 -14.26 5.21
N PHE A 11 -0.94 -15.33 5.82
CA PHE A 11 -0.97 -15.52 7.26
C PHE A 11 0.43 -15.56 7.87
N GLU A 12 1.32 -16.36 7.28
CA GLU A 12 2.72 -16.43 7.74
C GLU A 12 3.43 -15.09 7.62
N ARG A 13 3.26 -14.40 6.48
CA ARG A 13 4.02 -13.18 6.17
C ARG A 13 3.46 -11.91 6.82
N ARG A 14 2.15 -11.79 6.98
CA ARG A 14 1.50 -10.55 7.47
C ARG A 14 1.08 -10.65 8.93
N PHE A 15 0.63 -11.83 9.37
CA PHE A 15 0.10 -11.99 10.73
C PHE A 15 1.14 -12.56 11.70
N LEU A 16 1.79 -13.68 11.35
CA LEU A 16 2.76 -14.36 12.22
C LEU A 16 4.12 -13.69 12.23
N SER A 17 4.64 -13.31 11.06
CA SER A 17 5.94 -12.64 10.95
C SER A 17 5.83 -11.23 11.53
N GLN A 18 6.67 -10.98 12.52
CA GLN A 18 6.89 -9.66 13.11
C GLN A 18 8.39 -9.41 13.16
N GLY A 19 8.80 -8.18 12.87
CA GLY A 19 10.21 -7.78 12.96
C GLY A 19 10.72 -7.82 14.41
N GLU A 20 12.03 -7.96 14.60
CA GLU A 20 12.64 -7.98 15.94
C GLU A 20 12.37 -6.70 16.77
N HIS A 21 11.98 -5.61 16.12
CA HIS A 21 11.68 -4.31 16.73
C HIS A 21 10.25 -3.84 16.41
N GLU A 22 9.40 -4.75 15.96
CA GLU A 22 8.00 -4.45 15.72
C GLU A 22 7.22 -4.60 17.03
N ASP A 23 6.68 -3.50 17.52
CA ASP A 23 5.75 -3.51 18.65
C ASP A 23 4.33 -3.30 18.11
N ARG A 24 3.54 -4.38 18.16
CA ARG A 24 2.19 -4.41 17.59
C ARG A 24 1.17 -4.46 18.72
N GLY A 25 0.29 -3.46 18.74
CA GLY A 25 -0.85 -3.44 19.66
C GLY A 25 -1.86 -4.55 19.36
N ILE A 26 -2.73 -4.84 20.34
CA ILE A 26 -3.79 -5.85 20.18
C ILE A 26 -4.77 -5.47 19.06
N GLU A 27 -5.14 -4.20 18.93
CA GLU A 27 -6.05 -3.73 17.88
C GLU A 27 -5.45 -3.93 16.50
N GLN A 28 -4.20 -3.52 16.30
CA GLN A 28 -3.47 -3.69 15.04
C GLN A 28 -3.29 -5.18 14.69
N THR A 29 -3.06 -6.03 15.69
CA THR A 29 -3.02 -7.49 15.49
C THR A 29 -4.38 -8.02 15.02
N LEU A 30 -5.47 -7.59 15.64
CA LEU A 30 -6.82 -7.99 15.25
C LEU A 30 -7.17 -7.50 13.83
N ASP A 31 -6.77 -6.28 13.47
CA ASP A 31 -6.97 -5.73 12.12
C ASP A 31 -6.28 -6.56 11.05
N LEU A 32 -5.02 -6.96 11.27
CA LEU A 32 -4.28 -7.83 10.37
C LEU A 32 -4.89 -9.23 10.31
N GLY A 33 -5.40 -9.73 11.45
CA GLY A 33 -6.14 -10.99 11.48
C GLY A 33 -7.36 -10.96 10.58
N TRP A 34 -8.18 -9.90 10.67
CA TRP A 34 -9.35 -9.73 9.82
C TRP A 34 -9.00 -9.50 8.34
N GLU A 35 -7.91 -8.81 8.05
CA GLU A 35 -7.40 -8.64 6.68
C GLU A 35 -7.07 -9.99 6.03
N VAL A 36 -6.31 -10.84 6.72
CA VAL A 36 -5.91 -12.15 6.20
C VAL A 36 -7.11 -13.10 6.15
N LEU A 37 -7.98 -13.12 7.17
CA LEU A 37 -9.20 -13.95 7.17
C LEU A 37 -10.17 -13.58 6.04
N SER A 38 -10.21 -12.31 5.64
CA SER A 38 -11.08 -11.85 4.55
C SER A 38 -10.65 -12.35 3.16
N MET A 39 -9.48 -12.98 3.04
CA MET A 39 -9.06 -13.68 1.81
C MET A 39 -9.83 -14.99 1.58
N LEU A 40 -10.41 -15.56 2.64
CA LEU A 40 -11.25 -16.74 2.54
C LEU A 40 -12.71 -16.32 2.26
N PRO A 41 -13.48 -17.16 1.55
CA PRO A 41 -14.92 -16.95 1.42
C PRO A 41 -15.58 -16.91 2.80
N ARG A 42 -16.58 -16.05 2.96
CA ARG A 42 -17.34 -15.93 4.23
C ARG A 42 -17.86 -17.28 4.72
N ASP A 43 -18.32 -18.13 3.79
CA ASP A 43 -18.89 -19.44 4.09
C ASP A 43 -17.87 -20.40 4.73
N GLU A 44 -16.57 -20.19 4.53
CA GLU A 44 -15.48 -21.00 5.12
C GLU A 44 -15.17 -20.63 6.58
N LEU A 45 -15.67 -19.49 7.06
CA LEU A 45 -15.38 -18.95 8.39
C LEU A 45 -16.30 -19.51 9.48
N HIS A 46 -16.44 -20.85 9.53
CA HIS A 46 -17.43 -21.55 10.37
C HIS A 46 -17.33 -21.33 11.89
N ARG A 47 -16.20 -20.82 12.38
CA ARG A 47 -15.96 -20.58 13.82
C ARG A 47 -16.34 -19.16 14.27
N LEU A 48 -16.71 -18.31 13.34
CA LEU A 48 -17.10 -16.92 13.60
C LEU A 48 -18.62 -16.81 13.49
N SER A 49 -19.23 -16.05 14.41
CA SER A 49 -20.66 -15.76 14.35
C SER A 49 -20.97 -14.77 13.23
N ASP A 50 -22.18 -14.84 12.67
CA ASP A 50 -22.63 -13.89 11.65
C ASP A 50 -22.51 -12.44 12.10
N ASP A 51 -22.84 -12.13 13.36
CA ASP A 51 -22.70 -10.79 13.94
C ASP A 51 -21.26 -10.26 13.91
N LEU A 52 -20.25 -11.14 14.00
CA LEU A 52 -18.84 -10.75 13.94
C LEU A 52 -18.39 -10.58 12.49
N LEU A 53 -18.84 -11.48 11.61
CA LEU A 53 -18.59 -11.40 10.18
C LEU A 53 -19.20 -10.11 9.60
N ASP A 54 -20.43 -9.77 9.97
CA ASP A 54 -21.09 -8.55 9.49
C ASP A 54 -20.37 -7.27 9.92
N LYS A 55 -19.70 -7.29 11.08
CA LYS A 55 -18.99 -6.12 11.60
C LYS A 55 -17.56 -5.98 11.07
N HIS A 56 -16.89 -7.09 10.78
CA HIS A 56 -15.44 -7.08 10.56
C HIS A 56 -14.97 -7.75 9.26
N TYR A 57 -15.80 -8.57 8.60
CA TYR A 57 -15.43 -9.22 7.33
C TYR A 57 -15.42 -8.20 6.19
N ARG A 58 -14.29 -8.10 5.47
CA ARG A 58 -14.09 -7.12 4.39
C ARG A 58 -13.90 -7.83 3.06
N GLN A 59 -14.99 -8.04 2.32
CA GLN A 59 -15.00 -8.78 1.04
C GLN A 59 -14.09 -8.17 -0.04
N GLU A 60 -13.71 -6.88 0.08
CA GLU A 60 -12.94 -6.10 -0.90
C GLU A 60 -11.41 -6.08 -0.66
N ALA A 61 -10.91 -6.48 0.51
CA ALA A 61 -9.49 -6.32 0.87
C ALA A 61 -8.53 -7.19 0.02
N GLY A 62 -9.05 -8.22 -0.66
CA GLY A 62 -8.29 -9.02 -1.63
C GLY A 62 -8.14 -8.35 -3.02
N ALA A 63 -8.95 -7.34 -3.33
CA ALA A 63 -9.01 -6.71 -4.66
C ALA A 63 -8.22 -5.40 -4.77
N GLU A 64 -7.92 -4.74 -3.65
CA GLU A 64 -7.41 -3.36 -3.64
C GLU A 64 -5.90 -3.19 -3.38
N VAL A 65 -5.12 -4.27 -3.23
CA VAL A 65 -3.64 -4.20 -3.09
C VAL A 65 -2.93 -3.85 -4.43
N ARG A 66 -3.64 -3.27 -5.40
CA ARG A 66 -3.14 -3.00 -6.76
C ARG A 66 -3.28 -1.56 -7.25
N ARG A 67 -3.56 -0.58 -6.38
CA ARG A 67 -3.77 0.83 -6.82
C ARG A 67 -2.86 1.89 -6.23
N GLU A 68 -1.97 1.59 -5.28
CA GLU A 68 -1.10 2.62 -4.67
C GLU A 68 0.34 2.65 -5.21
N SER A 69 0.58 2.31 -6.48
CA SER A 69 1.93 2.39 -7.06
C SER A 69 2.03 3.16 -8.40
N GLU A 70 1.00 3.86 -8.84
CA GLU A 70 1.03 4.60 -10.11
C GLU A 70 0.33 5.97 -10.01
N GLU A 71 0.94 6.93 -9.32
CA GLU A 71 0.81 8.35 -9.70
C GLU A 71 2.20 9.01 -9.72
N GLU A 72 2.86 8.76 -10.85
CA GLU A 72 3.60 9.71 -11.71
C GLU A 72 4.71 10.59 -11.10
N GLY A 73 5.94 10.08 -11.24
CA GLY A 73 7.08 10.92 -11.60
C GLY A 73 7.05 11.21 -13.11
N GLY A 74 6.82 12.48 -13.47
CA GLY A 74 6.92 12.99 -14.83
C GLY A 74 7.46 14.42 -14.82
N VAL A 75 8.75 14.59 -14.49
CA VAL A 75 9.43 15.89 -14.67
C VAL A 75 9.89 15.96 -16.12
N GLU A 76 9.18 16.76 -16.90
CA GLU A 76 9.41 17.06 -18.31
C GLU A 76 10.79 17.73 -18.50
N GLY A 77 11.60 17.17 -19.40
CA GLY A 77 12.87 17.74 -19.83
C GLY A 77 12.96 17.79 -21.35
N GLY A 78 13.24 18.99 -21.87
CA GLY A 78 13.64 19.28 -23.26
C GLY A 78 12.54 19.98 -24.06
N GLU A 79 12.74 21.13 -24.71
CA GLU A 79 13.91 21.51 -25.51
C GLU A 79 13.93 23.03 -25.90
N PRO A 80 15.01 23.52 -26.54
CA PRO A 80 15.52 24.90 -26.44
C PRO A 80 15.28 25.79 -27.68
N ALA A 81 15.50 27.10 -27.54
CA ALA A 81 15.88 28.05 -28.61
C ALA A 81 16.39 29.36 -27.95
N THR A 82 17.69 29.66 -27.88
CA THR A 82 18.53 30.38 -28.88
C THR A 82 17.93 31.69 -29.43
N ASN A 83 18.41 32.85 -28.97
CA ASN A 83 19.31 33.76 -29.69
C ASN A 83 19.66 34.94 -28.75
N GLU A 84 20.92 35.13 -28.37
CA GLU A 84 21.96 35.95 -29.03
C GLU A 84 21.71 37.47 -28.93
N ASP A 85 22.79 38.16 -28.53
CA ASP A 85 23.05 39.61 -28.68
C ASP A 85 22.28 40.56 -27.73
N GLU A 86 22.86 41.53 -27.02
CA GLU A 86 24.06 42.32 -27.27
C GLU A 86 24.77 42.75 -25.96
N GLN A 87 26.10 42.57 -25.94
CA GLN A 87 27.13 43.57 -25.64
C GLN A 87 26.82 44.74 -24.65
N GLY A 88 27.69 44.84 -23.64
CA GLY A 88 28.46 46.08 -23.42
C GLY A 88 28.10 46.96 -22.21
N MET A 89 29.09 47.12 -21.32
CA MET A 89 29.52 48.39 -20.66
C MET A 89 28.47 49.08 -19.74
N SER A 90 28.75 49.58 -18.54
CA SER A 90 29.96 50.08 -17.87
C SER A 90 29.67 50.37 -16.39
N GLU A 91 30.75 50.60 -15.60
CA GLU A 91 30.87 51.65 -14.55
C GLU A 91 29.92 51.61 -13.31
N ASP A 92 30.28 51.97 -12.08
CA ASP A 92 31.48 52.50 -11.45
C ASP A 92 31.32 52.30 -9.93
N ALA A 93 32.43 52.39 -9.21
CA ALA A 93 32.52 52.32 -7.76
C ALA A 93 31.66 53.36 -7.04
N ARG A 94 31.09 53.01 -5.87
CA ARG A 94 31.02 53.87 -4.67
C ARG A 94 30.97 53.03 -3.40
#